data_AF-A0A920SH43-F1
#
_entry.id   AF-A0A920SH43-F1
#
_cell.length_a   1.000
_cell.length_b   1.000
_cell.length_c   1.000
_cell.angle_alpha   90.00
_cell.angle_beta   90.00
_cell.angle_gamma   90.00
#
_symmetry.space_group_name_H-M   'P 1'
#
loop_
_entity.id
_entity.type
_entity.pdbx_description
1 polymer ?
#
loop_
_entity_poly.entity_id
_entity_poly.type
_entity_poly.pdbx_seq_one_letter_code
_entity_poly.pdbx_strand_id
1 'polypeptide(L)'
;MIKNFRPGTLERWGLGYEDLRRLNPGLIMLRVSAYGQNGPKKRSAGLCPNRPGIRGTVLSCRTAGYASTHCWIDHVSRLSQWSLRCLRVLLALRAGDQNGGGQFIDIALHDGIFRFLDEIAAVYEKTRAGT
;
A
#
# COMPACT_ATOMS: atom_id res chain seq x y z
N MET A 1 -3.65 9.50 13.58
CA MET A 1 -2.18 9.41 13.41
C MET A 1 -1.85 8.76 12.07
N ILE A 2 -0.89 9.28 11.32
CA ILE A 2 -0.43 8.72 10.04
C ILE A 2 1.06 8.41 10.13
N LYS A 3 1.50 7.24 9.66
CA LYS A 3 2.92 6.86 9.64
C LYS A 3 3.31 6.12 8.36
N ASN A 4 4.59 6.22 7.99
CA ASN A 4 5.17 5.51 6.84
C ASN A 4 6.46 4.71 7.16
N PHE A 5 6.64 4.29 8.42
CA PHE A 5 7.80 3.48 8.81
C PHE A 5 7.67 2.02 8.38
N ARG A 6 8.81 1.34 8.25
CA ARG A 6 8.87 -0.12 8.09
C ARG A 6 8.06 -0.83 9.19
N PRO A 7 7.45 -1.99 8.91
CA PRO A 7 6.74 -2.76 9.91
C PRO A 7 7.63 -3.09 11.12
N GLY A 8 7.08 -2.97 12.33
CA GLY A 8 7.80 -3.21 13.58
C GLY A 8 8.57 -2.00 14.12
N THR A 9 8.71 -0.89 13.39
CA THR A 9 9.47 0.28 13.90
C THR A 9 8.76 0.97 15.06
N LEU A 10 7.44 1.18 14.97
CA LEU A 10 6.68 1.82 16.03
C LEU A 10 6.53 0.91 17.26
N GLU A 11 6.41 -0.39 17.04
CA GLU A 11 6.38 -1.40 18.11
C GLU A 11 7.68 -1.37 18.93
N ARG A 12 8.83 -1.21 18.28
CA ARG A 12 10.13 -1.08 18.99
C ARG A 12 10.24 0.20 19.82
N TRP A 13 9.44 1.22 19.50
CA TRP A 13 9.42 2.49 20.23
C TRP A 13 8.30 2.54 21.27
N GLY A 14 7.52 1.48 21.46
CA GLY A 14 6.34 1.50 22.33
C GLY A 14 5.22 2.43 21.84
N LEU A 15 5.24 2.75 20.54
CA LEU A 15 4.26 3.60 19.86
C LEU A 15 3.39 2.76 18.90
N GLY A 16 3.20 1.48 19.24
CA GLY A 16 2.34 0.57 18.52
C GLY A 16 0.88 1.04 18.52
N TYR A 17 0.06 0.45 17.64
CA TYR A 17 -1.37 0.74 17.66
C TYR A 17 -2.00 0.37 19.00
N GLU A 18 -1.69 -0.82 19.54
CA GLU A 18 -2.20 -1.26 20.84
C GLU A 18 -1.76 -0.35 21.99
N ASP A 19 -0.50 0.09 21.98
CA ASP A 19 0.03 0.99 23.01
C ASP A 19 -0.69 2.35 22.99
N LEU A 20 -0.85 2.93 21.80
CA LEU A 20 -1.47 4.24 21.64
C LEU A 20 -3.00 4.18 21.79
N ARG A 21 -3.64 3.05 21.44
CA ARG A 21 -5.08 2.84 21.63
C ARG A 21 -5.45 2.76 23.12
N ARG A 22 -4.57 2.23 23.98
CA ARG A 22 -4.79 2.25 25.44
C ARG A 22 -4.88 3.67 25.98
N LEU A 23 -4.11 4.60 25.42
CA LEU A 23 -4.11 6.01 25.80
C LEU A 23 -5.28 6.78 25.15
N ASN A 24 -5.63 6.43 23.92
CA ASN A 24 -6.73 7.03 23.19
C ASN A 24 -7.57 5.93 22.50
N PRO A 25 -8.67 5.49 23.13
CA PRO A 25 -9.56 4.48 22.56
C PRO A 25 -10.20 4.89 21.23
N GLY A 26 -10.27 6.20 20.93
CA GLY A 26 -10.76 6.76 19.66
C GLY A 26 -9.68 6.90 18.57
N LEU A 27 -8.47 6.40 18.79
CA LEU A 27 -7.36 6.58 17.87
C LEU A 27 -7.59 5.89 16.53
N ILE A 28 -7.62 6.68 15.46
CA ILE A 28 -7.48 6.19 14.09
C ILE A 28 -6.00 6.25 13.69
N MET A 29 -5.41 5.09 13.39
CA MET A 29 -4.04 4.95 12.95
C MET A 29 -3.98 4.44 11.51
N LEU A 30 -3.47 5.29 10.61
CA LEU A 30 -3.15 4.91 9.24
C LEU A 30 -1.66 4.56 9.11
N ARG A 31 -1.39 3.35 8.65
CA ARG A 31 -0.06 2.83 8.37
C ARG A 31 0.13 2.64 6.88
N VAL A 32 1.13 3.32 6.35
CA VAL A 32 1.58 3.15 4.97
C VAL A 32 2.88 2.36 4.98
N SER A 33 2.99 1.38 4.08
CA SER A 33 4.22 0.61 3.87
C SER A 33 4.29 0.07 2.45
N ALA A 34 5.44 -0.45 2.03
CA ALA A 34 5.64 -0.93 0.67
C ALA A 34 4.74 -2.13 0.30
N TYR A 35 4.74 -3.13 1.17
CA TYR A 35 4.10 -4.43 0.96
C TYR A 35 3.07 -4.78 2.05
N GLY A 36 2.68 -3.82 2.89
CA GLY A 36 1.80 -4.03 4.03
C GLY A 36 2.58 -4.30 5.31
N GLN A 37 1.88 -4.22 6.45
CA GLN A 37 2.43 -4.65 7.74
C GLN A 37 2.54 -6.18 7.84
N ASN A 38 1.76 -6.91 7.04
CA ASN A 38 1.63 -8.37 7.07
C ASN A 38 2.18 -9.04 5.81
N GLY A 39 2.37 -10.36 5.87
CA GLY A 39 2.83 -11.17 4.74
C GLY A 39 4.36 -11.32 4.61
N PRO A 40 4.82 -12.18 3.69
CA PRO A 40 6.23 -12.59 3.58
C PRO A 40 7.13 -11.45 3.12
N LYS A 41 6.60 -10.46 2.39
CA LYS A 41 7.34 -9.31 1.86
C LYS A 41 7.31 -8.07 2.77
N LYS A 42 6.74 -8.15 3.97
CA LYS A 42 6.58 -6.99 4.89
C LYS A 42 7.89 -6.25 5.22
N ARG A 43 9.03 -6.94 5.22
CA ARG A 43 10.36 -6.34 5.49
C ARG A 43 11.08 -5.82 4.24
N SER A 44 10.52 -6.05 3.05
CA SER A 44 11.16 -5.64 1.80
C SER A 44 11.17 -4.11 1.68
N ALA A 45 12.33 -3.59 1.27
CA ALA A 45 12.51 -2.16 1.02
C ALA A 45 11.56 -1.69 -0.11
N GLY A 46 11.20 -0.40 -0.05
CA GLY A 46 10.12 0.21 -0.83
C GLY A 46 10.16 0.00 -2.34
N LEU A 47 9.03 0.32 -2.96
CA LEU A 47 8.90 0.55 -4.40
C LEU A 47 9.76 1.77 -4.79
N CYS A 48 11.07 1.55 -4.91
CA CYS A 48 11.97 2.52 -5.52
C CYS A 48 12.00 2.24 -7.03
N PRO A 49 11.92 3.28 -7.88
CA PRO A 49 12.07 3.15 -9.33
C PRO A 49 13.35 2.40 -9.74
N ASN A 50 14.40 2.53 -8.93
CA ASN A 50 15.72 1.95 -9.18
C ASN A 50 15.86 0.49 -8.72
N ARG A 51 14.77 -0.19 -8.29
CA ARG A 51 14.83 -1.60 -7.86
C ARG A 51 14.25 -2.52 -8.95
N PRO A 52 15.09 -3.21 -9.75
CA PRO A 52 14.66 -4.00 -10.92
C PRO A 52 13.85 -5.28 -10.60
N GLY A 53 13.42 -5.48 -9.36
CA GLY A 53 12.78 -6.72 -8.89
C GLY A 53 11.25 -6.64 -8.69
N ILE A 54 10.64 -5.46 -8.79
CA ILE A 54 9.18 -5.33 -8.61
C ILE A 54 8.52 -5.51 -9.96
N ARG A 55 8.38 -6.78 -10.34
CA ARG A 55 7.95 -7.21 -11.67
C ARG A 55 6.55 -6.71 -12.07
N GLY A 56 5.70 -6.22 -11.16
CA GLY A 56 4.36 -5.71 -11.52
C GLY A 56 4.42 -4.43 -12.35
N THR A 57 5.02 -3.37 -11.82
CA THR A 57 5.11 -2.06 -12.49
C THR A 57 6.22 -2.00 -13.53
N VAL A 58 7.30 -2.76 -13.31
CA VAL A 58 8.48 -2.78 -14.20
C VAL A 58 8.20 -3.59 -15.47
N LEU A 59 7.25 -4.54 -15.47
CA LEU A 59 6.92 -5.32 -16.67
C LEU A 59 6.33 -4.44 -17.76
N SER A 60 5.42 -3.51 -17.44
CA SER A 60 4.87 -2.56 -18.42
C SER A 60 5.89 -1.58 -18.98
N CYS A 61 6.98 -1.28 -18.26
CA CYS A 61 8.05 -0.42 -18.76
C CYS A 61 9.13 -1.17 -19.54
N ARG A 62 9.42 -2.43 -19.17
CA ARG A 62 10.44 -3.23 -19.85
C ARG A 62 10.03 -3.66 -21.25
N THR A 63 8.74 -3.81 -21.52
CA THR A 63 8.23 -4.17 -22.87
C THR A 63 8.43 -3.09 -23.92
N ALA A 64 8.76 -1.84 -23.54
CA ALA A 64 8.89 -0.73 -24.47
C ALA A 64 10.35 -0.33 -24.80
N GLY A 65 11.36 -1.06 -24.33
CA GLY A 65 12.77 -0.77 -24.67
C GLY A 65 13.36 0.51 -24.07
N TYR A 66 12.61 1.25 -23.25
CA TYR A 66 13.09 2.47 -22.59
C TYR A 66 13.87 2.14 -21.30
N ALA A 67 14.98 2.85 -21.10
CA ALA A 67 15.81 2.76 -19.90
C ALA A 67 15.08 3.28 -18.66
N SER A 68 14.36 2.39 -17.94
CA SER A 68 13.76 2.62 -16.60
C SER A 68 13.28 4.06 -16.35
N THR A 69 12.63 4.68 -17.33
CA THR A 69 12.11 6.03 -17.19
C THR A 69 10.91 5.93 -16.27
N HIS A 70 10.81 6.88 -15.34
CA HIS A 70 9.73 7.01 -14.36
C HIS A 70 8.38 6.66 -15.00
N CYS A 71 7.85 5.49 -14.64
CA CYS A 71 6.62 4.99 -15.21
C CYS A 71 5.49 5.95 -14.83
N TRP A 72 4.76 6.51 -15.80
CA TRP A 72 3.53 7.26 -15.53
C TRP A 72 2.54 6.47 -14.65
N ILE A 73 2.55 5.13 -14.76
CA ILE A 73 1.75 4.24 -13.91
C ILE A 73 2.21 4.28 -12.45
N ASP A 74 3.50 4.52 -12.16
CA ASP A 74 3.97 4.71 -10.79
C ASP A 74 3.35 5.98 -10.19
N HIS A 75 3.37 7.10 -10.92
CA HIS A 75 2.74 8.35 -10.47
C HIS A 75 1.22 8.21 -10.28
N VAL A 76 0.52 7.62 -11.25
CA VAL A 76 -0.93 7.39 -11.18
C VAL A 76 -1.28 6.44 -10.04
N SER A 77 -0.48 5.37 -9.83
CA SER A 77 -0.67 4.44 -8.72
C SER A 77 -0.41 5.06 -7.36
N ARG A 78 0.50 6.03 -7.27
CA ARG A 78 0.71 6.79 -6.03
C ARG A 78 -0.46 7.73 -5.78
N LEU A 79 -0.91 8.47 -6.79
CA LEU A 79 -2.05 9.38 -6.68
C LEU A 79 -3.36 8.67 -6.31
N SER A 80 -3.68 7.55 -6.95
CA SER A 80 -4.88 6.77 -6.61
C SER A 80 -4.82 6.20 -5.19
N GLN A 81 -3.62 5.89 -4.69
CA GLN A 81 -3.47 5.45 -3.31
C GLN A 81 -3.60 6.60 -2.31
N TRP A 82 -3.20 7.81 -2.67
CA TRP A 82 -3.44 8.99 -1.85
C TRP A 82 -4.94 9.25 -1.70
N SER A 83 -5.72 9.17 -2.78
CA SER A 83 -7.17 9.32 -2.69
C SER A 83 -7.83 8.21 -1.86
N LEU A 84 -7.41 6.95 -2.04
CA LEU A 84 -7.91 5.83 -1.22
C LEU A 84 -7.53 5.95 0.26
N ARG A 85 -6.35 6.49 0.59
CA ARG A 85 -5.95 6.78 1.98
C ARG A 85 -6.89 7.80 2.61
N CYS A 86 -7.11 8.91 1.92
CA CYS A 86 -8.01 9.96 2.40
C CYS A 86 -9.42 9.41 2.61
N LEU A 87 -9.95 8.65 1.64
CA LEU A 87 -11.27 8.03 1.76
C LEU A 87 -11.36 7.09 2.96
N ARG A 88 -10.37 6.21 3.17
CA ARG A 88 -10.36 5.29 4.32
C ARG A 88 -10.30 6.02 5.66
N VAL A 89 -9.54 7.10 5.76
CA VAL A 89 -9.49 7.93 6.97
C VAL A 89 -10.83 8.61 7.22
N LEU A 90 -11.46 9.17 6.18
CA LEU A 90 -12.80 9.78 6.29
C LEU A 90 -13.86 8.76 6.71
N LEU A 91 -13.84 7.57 6.12
CA LEU A 91 -14.74 6.48 6.51
C LEU A 91 -14.50 6.04 7.96
N ALA A 92 -13.24 6.01 8.39
CA ALA A 92 -12.90 5.67 9.77
C ALA A 92 -13.38 6.72 10.77
N LEU A 93 -13.25 8.01 10.42
CA LEU A 93 -13.79 9.10 11.21
C LEU A 93 -15.32 9.01 11.28
N ARG A 94 -15.98 8.80 10.14
CA ARG A 94 -17.43 8.63 10.06
C ARG A 94 -17.93 7.44 10.87
N ALA A 95 -17.22 6.31 10.82
CA ALA A 95 -17.53 5.13 11.62
C ALA A 95 -17.31 5.39 13.12
N GLY A 96 -16.27 6.16 13.46
CA GLY A 96 -16.00 6.61 14.82
C GLY A 96 -17.13 7.49 15.38
N ASP A 97 -17.68 8.40 14.58
CA ASP A 97 -18.81 9.25 14.97
C ASP A 97 -20.09 8.45 15.27
N GLN A 98 -20.32 7.34 14.55
CA GLN A 98 -21.54 6.55 14.69
C GLN A 98 -21.44 5.49 15.79
N ASN A 99 -20.34 4.75 15.83
CA ASN A 99 -20.22 3.55 16.66
C ASN A 99 -19.30 3.74 17.87
N GLY A 100 -18.52 4.82 17.90
CA GLY A 100 -17.44 5.00 18.86
C GLY A 100 -16.28 4.03 18.60
N GLY A 101 -15.05 4.53 18.73
CA GLY A 101 -13.86 3.69 18.75
C GLY A 101 -12.87 3.94 17.62
N GLY A 102 -11.60 3.72 17.96
CA GLY A 102 -10.47 3.88 17.07
C GLY A 102 -10.32 2.72 16.10
N GLN A 103 -9.67 2.99 14.98
CA GLN A 103 -9.48 2.02 13.90
C GLN A 103 -8.02 1.95 13.47
N PHE A 104 -7.61 0.76 13.07
CA PHE A 104 -6.30 0.51 12.48
C PHE A 104 -6.44 0.28 10.99
N ILE A 105 -5.77 1.12 10.19
CA ILE A 105 -5.82 1.07 8.73
C ILE A 105 -4.41 0.75 8.21
N ASP A 106 -4.23 -0.43 7.63
CA ASP A 106 -3.00 -0.80 6.90
C ASP A 106 -3.20 -0.64 5.40
N ILE A 107 -2.29 0.09 4.76
CA ILE A 107 -2.29 0.30 3.32
C ILE A 107 -0.90 0.01 2.78
N ALA A 108 -0.86 -0.87 1.79
CA ALA A 108 0.36 -1.25 1.12
C ALA A 108 0.48 -0.53 -0.22
N LEU A 109 1.67 0.02 -0.50
CA LEU A 109 1.98 0.72 -1.75
C LEU A 109 1.78 -0.16 -2.98
N HIS A 110 2.01 -1.46 -2.85
CA HIS A 110 1.79 -2.41 -3.95
C HIS A 110 0.31 -2.65 -4.29
N ASP A 111 -0.64 -2.42 -3.38
CA ASP A 111 -2.07 -2.68 -3.64
C ASP A 111 -2.59 -1.78 -4.76
N GLY A 112 -2.12 -0.52 -4.79
CA GLY A 112 -2.50 0.43 -5.85
C GLY A 112 -2.03 -0.03 -7.22
N ILE A 113 -0.82 -0.58 -7.32
CA ILE A 113 -0.29 -1.13 -8.58
C ILE A 113 -1.11 -2.35 -9.00
N PHE A 114 -1.39 -3.28 -8.07
CA PHE A 114 -2.23 -4.43 -8.36
C PHE A 114 -3.62 -4.04 -8.86
N ARG A 115 -4.21 -2.97 -8.32
CA ARG A 115 -5.53 -2.48 -8.77
C ARG A 115 -5.54 -2.03 -10.23
N PHE A 116 -4.44 -1.47 -10.74
CA PHE A 116 -4.30 -1.13 -12.16
C PHE A 116 -3.94 -2.32 -13.05
N LEU A 117 -3.31 -3.34 -12.47
CA LEU A 117 -2.96 -4.56 -13.18
C LEU A 117 -4.11 -5.56 -13.25
N ASP A 118 -5.28 -5.27 -12.69
CA ASP A 118 -6.44 -6.18 -12.60
C ASP A 118 -6.86 -6.68 -14.01
N GLU A 119 -6.94 -5.78 -14.99
CA GLU A 119 -7.22 -6.15 -16.37
C GLU A 119 -6.10 -6.98 -17.01
N ILE A 120 -4.84 -6.61 -16.76
CA ILE A 120 -3.67 -7.34 -17.30
C ILE A 120 -3.57 -8.73 -16.69
N ALA A 121 -3.93 -8.90 -15.42
CA ALA A 121 -3.97 -10.20 -14.75
C ALA A 121 -5.02 -11.12 -15.39
N ALA A 122 -6.21 -10.61 -15.67
CA ALA A 122 -7.26 -11.36 -16.37
C ALA A 122 -6.85 -11.74 -17.81
N VAL A 123 -6.16 -10.85 -18.52
CA VAL A 123 -5.61 -11.15 -19.86
C VAL A 123 -4.49 -12.18 -19.79
N TYR A 124 -3.62 -12.11 -18.77
CA TYR A 124 -2.54 -13.06 -18.57
C TYR A 124 -3.07 -14.47 -18.31
N GLU A 125 -4.12 -14.63 -17.51
CA GLU A 125 -4.77 -15.92 -17.29
C GLU A 125 -5.29 -16.53 -18.60
N LYS A 126 -5.93 -15.71 -19.45
CA LYS A 126 -6.44 -16.17 -20.76
C LYS A 126 -5.34 -16.55 -21.75
N THR A 127 -4.21 -15.86 -21.73
CA THR A 127 -3.08 -16.11 -22.65
C THR A 127 -2.13 -17.21 -22.17
N ARG A 128 -2.20 -17.60 -20.90
CA ARG A 128 -1.39 -18.70 -20.35
C ARG A 128 -1.88 -20.10 -20.74
N ALA A 129 -3.10 -20.24 -21.25
CA ALA A 129 -3.66 -21.51 -21.71
C ALA A 129 -3.19 -21.94 -23.12
N GLY A 130 -2.26 -21.19 -23.73
CA GLY A 130 -1.78 -21.42 -25.10
C GLY A 130 -0.35 -21.97 -25.25
N THR A 131 0.26 -22.50 -24.17
CA THR A 131 1.55 -23.20 -24.21
C THR A 131 1.51 -24.46 -23.37
#